data_AF-A0A167D9U0-F1
#
_entry.id   AF-A0A167D9U0-F1
#
_cell.length_a   1.000
_cell.length_b   1.000
_cell.length_c   1.000
_cell.angle_alpha   90.00
_cell.angle_beta   90.00
_cell.angle_gamma   90.00
#
_symmetry.space_group_name_H-M   'P 1'
#
loop_
_entity.id
_entity.type
_entity.pdbx_description
1 polymer ?
#
loop_
_entity_poly.entity_id
_entity_poly.type
_entity_poly.pdbx_seq_one_letter_code
_entity_poly.pdbx_strand_id
1 'polypeptide(L)'
;MKKIAFLLIFLSGWVRAGEWVEFAPSDLLQYELVQSNAFSFAEEGLYIRHKSAFTFANQVQCSRKEFIVITDAKLTDRALSSLLFAMSTSRTIKLYVKGCTKDYPLAVGIMVKN
;
A
#
# COMPACT_ATOMS: atom_id res chain seq x y z
N MET A 1 -55.93 8.42 8.13
CA MET A 1 -54.57 9.01 8.21
C MET A 1 -53.55 7.89 8.06
N LYS A 2 -52.96 7.70 6.87
CA LYS A 2 -52.00 6.62 6.62
C LYS A 2 -50.62 7.05 7.09
N LYS A 3 -50.11 6.45 8.18
CA LYS A 3 -48.73 6.61 8.62
C LYS A 3 -47.86 5.54 7.95
N ILE A 4 -46.83 6.03 7.26
CA ILE A 4 -45.41 5.65 7.37
C ILE A 4 -45.05 4.19 7.07
N ALA A 5 -44.18 4.01 6.07
CA ALA A 5 -42.91 3.31 6.25
C ALA A 5 -41.98 3.69 5.09
N PHE A 6 -41.16 4.73 5.28
CA PHE A 6 -40.06 5.02 4.37
C PHE A 6 -38.89 4.12 4.78
N LEU A 7 -38.77 2.97 4.12
CA LEU A 7 -37.71 2.00 4.36
C LEU A 7 -36.41 2.54 3.74
N LEU A 8 -35.61 3.26 4.53
CA LEU A 8 -34.25 3.65 4.17
C LEU A 8 -33.37 2.40 4.18
N ILE A 9 -33.29 1.72 3.03
CA ILE A 9 -32.31 0.66 2.78
C ILE A 9 -30.94 1.34 2.71
N PHE A 10 -30.25 1.38 3.85
CA PHE A 10 -28.82 1.67 3.91
C PHE A 10 -28.09 0.52 3.20
N LEU A 11 -27.88 0.64 1.89
CA LEU A 11 -26.85 -0.11 1.19
C LEU A 11 -25.52 0.29 1.83
N SER A 12 -25.01 -0.54 2.73
CA SER A 12 -23.63 -0.47 3.21
C SER A 12 -22.73 -0.81 2.04
N GLY A 13 -22.50 0.18 1.17
CA GLY A 13 -21.43 0.10 0.18
C GLY A 13 -20.17 -0.30 0.93
N TRP A 14 -19.63 -1.47 0.62
CA TRP A 14 -18.39 -1.97 1.19
C TRP A 14 -17.25 -1.08 0.67
N VAL A 15 -17.08 0.08 1.29
CA VAL A 15 -15.90 0.89 1.11
C VAL A 15 -14.77 0.08 1.74
N ARG A 16 -13.98 -0.59 0.90
CA ARG A 16 -12.70 -1.17 1.31
C ARG A 16 -11.82 0.00 1.72
N ALA A 17 -11.68 0.23 3.02
CA ALA A 17 -10.83 1.28 3.54
C ALA A 17 -9.37 0.85 3.37
N GLY A 18 -8.53 1.78 2.91
CA GLY A 18 -7.10 1.55 2.99
C GLY A 18 -6.61 1.73 4.42
N GLU A 19 -5.43 1.19 4.71
CA GLU A 19 -4.79 1.28 6.01
C GLU A 19 -3.37 1.87 5.91
N TRP A 20 -2.93 2.55 6.96
CA TRP A 20 -1.56 3.06 7.06
C TRP A 20 -0.67 2.01 7.70
N VAL A 21 0.38 1.60 6.99
CA VAL A 21 1.40 0.68 7.47
C VAL A 21 2.66 1.47 7.79
N GLU A 22 3.20 1.29 9.00
CA GLU A 22 4.48 1.89 9.38
C GLU A 22 5.63 0.98 8.95
N PHE A 23 6.72 1.61 8.55
CA PHE A 23 7.90 0.95 8.01
C PHE A 23 9.15 1.67 8.50
N ALA A 24 9.89 1.10 9.45
CA ALA A 24 11.12 1.69 9.93
C ALA A 24 12.30 1.30 9.00
N PRO A 25 13.38 2.10 8.95
CA PRO A 25 14.55 1.77 8.13
C PRO A 25 15.18 0.41 8.47
N SER A 26 15.11 0.01 9.75
CA SER A 26 15.57 -1.30 10.21
C SER A 26 14.81 -2.47 9.59
N ASP A 27 13.60 -2.23 9.09
CA ASP A 27 12.70 -3.27 8.60
C ASP A 27 12.85 -3.51 7.09
N LEU A 28 13.59 -2.65 6.39
CA LEU A 28 13.87 -2.79 4.97
C LEU A 28 14.80 -3.97 4.72
N LEU A 29 14.32 -4.91 3.90
CA LEU A 29 15.14 -6.01 3.39
C LEU A 29 15.72 -5.66 2.02
N GLN A 30 14.86 -5.25 1.09
CA GLN A 30 15.24 -4.85 -0.26
C GLN A 30 14.17 -3.92 -0.85
N TYR A 31 14.56 -3.14 -1.85
CA TYR A 31 13.62 -2.45 -2.73
C TYR A 31 14.02 -2.69 -4.18
N GLU A 32 13.05 -2.74 -5.07
CA GLU A 32 13.24 -3.05 -6.49
C GLU A 32 12.42 -2.07 -7.34
N LEU A 33 13.05 -1.46 -8.34
CA LEU A 33 12.34 -0.70 -9.36
C LEU A 33 12.10 -1.63 -10.55
N VAL A 34 10.88 -2.12 -10.68
CA VAL A 34 10.48 -3.03 -11.76
C VAL A 34 10.08 -2.18 -12.96
N GLN A 35 10.66 -2.48 -14.13
CA GLN A 35 10.30 -1.85 -15.40
C GLN A 35 9.20 -2.63 -16.12
N SER A 36 8.47 -1.98 -17.04
CA SER A 36 7.51 -2.65 -17.91
C SER A 36 8.11 -3.89 -18.58
N ASN A 37 7.35 -4.98 -18.58
CA ASN A 37 7.71 -6.27 -19.19
C ASN A 37 8.96 -6.97 -18.62
N ALA A 38 9.55 -6.48 -17.51
CA ALA A 38 10.67 -7.18 -16.86
C ALA A 38 10.24 -8.54 -16.28
N PHE A 39 9.04 -8.60 -15.70
CA PHE A 39 8.44 -9.83 -15.18
C PHE A 39 6.96 -9.91 -15.56
N SER A 40 6.52 -11.06 -16.06
CA SER A 40 5.11 -11.28 -16.45
C SER A 40 4.14 -11.13 -15.26
N PHE A 41 4.60 -11.46 -14.06
CA PHE A 41 3.81 -11.43 -12.82
C PHE A 41 3.88 -10.10 -12.06
N ALA A 42 4.68 -9.13 -12.49
CA ALA A 42 4.84 -7.83 -11.82
C ALA A 42 4.34 -6.70 -12.73
N GLU A 43 3.89 -5.60 -12.13
CA GLU A 43 3.62 -4.36 -12.86
C GLU A 43 4.87 -3.47 -12.76
N GLU A 44 4.98 -2.48 -13.64
CA GLU A 44 6.01 -1.45 -13.49
C GLU A 44 5.75 -0.67 -12.20
N GLY A 45 6.80 -0.45 -11.40
CA GLY A 45 6.68 0.25 -10.14
C GLY A 45 7.80 -0.02 -9.14
N LEU A 46 7.65 0.58 -7.96
CA LEU A 46 8.53 0.34 -6.81
C LEU A 46 7.96 -0.76 -5.93
N TYR A 47 8.77 -1.79 -5.71
CA TYR A 47 8.49 -2.92 -4.83
C TYR A 47 9.36 -2.77 -3.58
N ILE A 48 8.73 -2.67 -2.40
CA ILE A 48 9.41 -2.50 -1.12
C ILE A 48 9.20 -3.76 -0.30
N ARG A 49 10.28 -4.49 0.00
CA ARG A 49 10.23 -5.72 0.78
C ARG A 49 10.57 -5.46 2.24
N HIS A 50 9.71 -5.96 3.11
CA HIS A 50 9.95 -5.97 4.55
C HIS A 50 10.69 -7.26 4.96
N LYS A 51 11.51 -7.19 6.03
CA LYS A 51 12.25 -8.34 6.57
C LYS A 51 11.33 -9.47 7.03
N SER A 52 10.14 -9.10 7.50
CA SER A 52 9.02 -9.98 7.83
C SER A 52 7.85 -9.75 6.88
N ALA A 53 6.82 -10.59 6.89
CA ALA A 53 5.59 -10.29 6.16
C ALA A 53 4.87 -9.06 6.76
N PHE A 54 4.30 -8.22 5.89
CA PHE A 54 3.44 -7.13 6.32
C PHE A 54 2.16 -7.67 6.97
N THR A 55 1.83 -7.13 8.13
CA THR A 55 0.56 -7.40 8.82
C THR A 55 -0.44 -6.31 8.48
N PHE A 56 -1.63 -6.74 8.07
CA PHE A 56 -2.74 -5.88 7.67
C PHE A 56 -3.92 -6.21 8.56
N ALA A 57 -4.70 -5.21 8.97
CA ALA A 57 -5.80 -5.34 9.95
C ALA A 57 -7.05 -6.06 9.39
N ASN A 58 -6.89 -6.92 8.39
CA ASN A 58 -7.89 -7.73 7.68
C ASN A 58 -8.55 -7.12 6.44
N GLN A 59 -8.21 -5.89 6.03
CA GLN A 59 -8.85 -5.27 4.85
C GLN A 59 -8.14 -5.57 3.53
N VAL A 60 -6.84 -5.88 3.58
CA VAL A 60 -6.00 -6.15 2.41
C VAL A 60 -5.73 -7.66 2.30
N GLN A 61 -6.53 -8.35 1.46
CA GLN A 61 -6.44 -9.79 1.21
C GLN A 61 -5.57 -10.13 -0.02
N CYS A 62 -4.33 -9.64 -0.04
CA CYS A 62 -3.38 -10.01 -1.08
C CYS A 62 -2.63 -11.29 -0.69
N SER A 63 -2.32 -12.14 -1.67
CA SER A 63 -1.66 -13.43 -1.44
C SER A 63 -0.17 -13.27 -1.10
N ARG A 64 0.49 -12.22 -1.61
CA ARG A 64 1.90 -11.91 -1.40
C ARG A 64 2.06 -10.70 -0.50
N LYS A 65 2.39 -10.91 0.77
CA LYS A 65 2.50 -9.85 1.80
C LYS A 65 3.95 -9.52 2.17
N GLU A 66 4.90 -10.04 1.42
CA GLU A 66 6.32 -9.77 1.61
C GLU A 66 6.75 -8.45 0.96
N PHE A 67 5.98 -7.96 -0.03
CA PHE A 67 6.17 -6.65 -0.66
C PHE A 67 4.96 -5.72 -0.47
N ILE A 68 5.22 -4.41 -0.42
CA ILE A 68 4.25 -3.37 -0.78
C ILE A 68 4.69 -2.76 -2.10
N VAL A 69 3.73 -2.52 -3.00
CA VAL A 69 3.99 -2.08 -4.37
C VAL A 69 3.38 -0.71 -4.60
N ILE A 70 4.09 0.13 -5.36
CA ILE A 70 3.63 1.43 -5.84
C ILE A 70 3.77 1.42 -7.36
N THR A 71 2.66 1.53 -8.09
CA THR A 71 2.64 1.44 -9.57
C THR A 71 2.28 2.75 -10.26
N ASP A 72 1.77 3.76 -9.53
CA ASP A 72 1.56 5.09 -10.10
C ASP A 72 2.92 5.75 -10.36
N ALA A 73 3.21 6.08 -11.62
CA ALA A 73 4.53 6.58 -12.02
C ALA A 73 4.96 7.84 -11.25
N LYS A 74 4.05 8.78 -10.99
CA LYS A 74 4.38 10.01 -10.25
C LYS A 74 4.64 9.72 -8.77
N LEU A 75 3.90 8.77 -8.21
CA LEU A 75 4.09 8.34 -6.82
C LEU A 75 5.35 7.50 -6.65
N THR A 76 5.73 6.68 -7.64
CA THR A 76 6.94 5.85 -7.63
C THR A 76 8.21 6.66 -7.41
N ASP A 77 8.41 7.73 -8.18
CA ASP A 77 9.60 8.61 -8.03
C ASP A 77 9.65 9.29 -6.67
N ARG A 78 8.49 9.80 -6.21
CA ARG A 78 8.34 10.40 -4.89
C ARG A 78 8.61 9.37 -3.80
N ALA A 79 8.15 8.14 -3.98
CA ALA A 79 8.26 7.09 -3.00
C ALA A 79 9.70 6.58 -2.88
N LEU A 80 10.39 6.41 -4.00
CA LEU A 80 11.82 6.07 -4.01
C LEU A 80 12.63 7.17 -3.31
N SER A 81 12.39 8.43 -3.64
CA SER A 81 13.07 9.57 -3.00
C SER A 81 12.80 9.61 -1.49
N SER A 82 11.55 9.41 -1.08
CA SER A 82 11.16 9.40 0.34
C SER A 82 11.76 8.21 1.09
N LEU A 83 11.85 7.05 0.42
CA LEU A 83 12.48 5.84 0.96
C LEU A 83 13.96 6.09 1.21
N LEU A 84 14.70 6.55 0.20
CA LEU A 84 16.13 6.85 0.32
C LEU A 84 16.40 7.92 1.40
N PHE A 85 15.58 8.98 1.44
CA PHE A 85 15.68 10.01 2.47
C PHE A 85 15.47 9.43 3.88
N ALA A 86 14.40 8.66 4.07
CA ALA A 86 14.09 8.03 5.35
C ALA A 86 15.18 7.06 5.80
N MET A 87 15.74 6.27 4.88
CA MET A 87 16.89 5.39 5.15
C MET A 87 18.13 6.18 5.57
N SER A 88 18.45 7.28 4.87
CA SER A 88 19.62 8.11 5.18
C SER A 88 19.51 8.90 6.49
N THR A 89 18.28 9.14 6.95
CA THR A 89 17.99 9.95 8.15
C THR A 89 17.44 9.12 9.31
N SER A 90 17.42 7.80 9.18
CA SER A 90 16.86 6.87 10.17
C SER A 90 15.40 7.20 10.57
N ARG A 91 14.59 7.68 9.62
CA ARG A 91 13.18 8.05 9.84
C ARG A 91 12.24 6.95 9.40
N THR A 92 11.10 6.84 10.07
CA THR A 92 10.04 5.91 9.70
C THR A 92 9.22 6.42 8.53
N ILE A 93 8.77 5.53 7.65
CA ILE A 93 7.84 5.81 6.56
C ILE A 93 6.46 5.27 6.93
N LYS A 94 5.39 5.94 6.49
CA LYS A 94 4.06 5.35 6.45
C LYS A 94 3.61 5.19 5.00
N LEU A 95 3.09 4.01 4.68
CA LEU A 95 2.52 3.68 3.37
C LEU A 95 1.01 3.53 3.54
N TYR A 96 0.23 4.26 2.74
CA TYR A 96 -1.22 4.08 2.70
C TYR A 96 -1.56 2.99 1.69
N VAL A 97 -1.87 1.81 2.19
CA VAL A 97 -2.15 0.63 1.37
C VAL A 97 -3.65 0.53 1.12
N LYS A 98 -4.04 0.45 -0.15
CA LYS A 98 -5.43 0.35 -0.57
C LYS A 98 -5.58 -0.71 -1.66
N GLY A 99 -6.04 -1.88 -1.26
CA GLY A 99 -6.28 -3.01 -2.16
C GLY A 99 -5.00 -3.72 -2.60
N CYS A 100 -5.11 -4.43 -3.72
CA CYS A 100 -4.01 -5.21 -4.30
C CYS A 100 -3.81 -4.81 -5.76
N THR A 101 -2.56 -4.87 -6.23
CA THR A 101 -2.24 -4.99 -7.66
C THR A 101 -1.74 -6.40 -7.91
N LYS A 102 -2.38 -7.12 -8.84
CA LYS A 102 -2.22 -8.57 -9.01
C LYS A 102 -2.36 -9.27 -7.64
N ASP A 103 -1.25 -9.74 -7.08
CA ASP A 103 -1.16 -10.48 -5.82
C ASP A 103 -0.55 -9.68 -4.65
N TYR A 104 -0.13 -8.44 -4.88
CA TYR A 104 0.62 -7.64 -3.92
C TYR A 104 -0.19 -6.46 -3.34
N PRO A 105 0.00 -6.11 -2.06
CA PRO A 105 -0.52 -4.88 -1.46
C PRO A 105 -0.12 -3.64 -2.25
N LEU A 106 -1.11 -2.84 -2.65
CA LEU A 106 -0.89 -1.62 -3.42
C LEU A 106 -0.89 -0.41 -2.49
N ALA A 107 0.24 0.29 -2.39
CA ALA A 107 0.32 1.59 -1.75
C ALA A 107 -0.05 2.71 -2.72
N VAL A 108 -0.96 3.58 -2.28
CA VAL A 108 -1.44 4.75 -3.02
C VAL A 108 -1.08 6.06 -2.32
N GLY A 109 -0.24 5.98 -1.28
CA GLY A 109 0.29 7.14 -0.58
C GLY A 109 1.53 6.77 0.23
N ILE A 110 2.41 7.76 0.42
CA ILE A 110 3.62 7.64 1.21
C ILE A 110 3.85 8.94 1.98
N MET A 111 4.32 8.82 3.23
CA MET A 111 4.79 9.95 4.03
C MET A 111 5.99 9.55 4.88
N VAL A 112 6.89 10.49 5.11
CA VAL A 112 7.96 10.34 6.11
C VAL A 112 7.41 10.83 7.45
N LYS A 113 7.52 9.99 8.47
CA LYS A 113 7.16 10.30 9.86
C LYS A 113 8.39 10.94 10.53
N ASN A 114 8.17 12.08 11.19
CA ASN A 114 9.18 12.75 12.01
C ASN A 114 9.45 11.99 13.30
#